data_AF-D3JWM6-F1
#
_entry.id   AF-D3JWM6-F1
#
_cell.length_a   1.000
_cell.length_b   1.000
_cell.length_c   1.000
_cell.angle_alpha   90.00
_cell.angle_beta   90.00
_cell.angle_gamma   90.00
#
_symmetry.space_group_name_H-M   'P 1'
#
loop_
_entity.id
_entity.type
_entity.pdbx_description
1 polymer ?
#
loop_
_entity_poly.entity_id
_entity_poly.type
_entity_poly.pdbx_seq_one_letter_code
_entity_poly.pdbx_strand_id
1 'polypeptide(L)'
;MFELPFKEVSESIIALTVGMARLYPCLFLIPAFAFTELKGMLRHTIVLALALFPMPAIRESLAGQSLDWLDLTSLLLKESIIGLLLGLLLAMPFWLFESIGCLFDNQRGALVGGQINPALGDNTSELGHMLKQVMILLMILGGG
;
A
#
# COMPACT_ATOMS: atom_id res chain seq x y z
N MET A 1 -13.84 -2.68 38.71
CA MET A 1 -13.37 -1.31 38.36
C MET A 1 -12.52 -1.28 37.10
N PHE A 2 -11.66 -2.27 36.84
CA PHE A 2 -10.79 -2.30 35.64
C PHE A 2 -11.40 -2.93 34.37
N GLU A 3 -12.61 -3.49 34.42
CA GLU A 3 -13.18 -4.19 33.25
C GLU A 3 -13.62 -3.26 32.12
N LEU A 4 -14.15 -2.08 32.45
CA LEU A 4 -14.55 -1.08 31.47
C LEU A 4 -13.35 -0.55 30.65
N PRO A 5 -12.25 -0.07 31.27
CA PRO A 5 -11.10 0.41 30.49
C PRO A 5 -10.43 -0.71 29.69
N PHE A 6 -10.42 -1.94 30.20
CA PHE A 6 -9.86 -3.08 29.46
C PHE A 6 -10.66 -3.39 28.19
N LYS A 7 -11.99 -3.34 28.29
CA LYS A 7 -12.88 -3.54 27.15
C LYS A 7 -12.68 -2.47 26.07
N GLU A 8 -12.65 -1.18 26.45
CA GLU A 8 -12.43 -0.08 25.51
C GLU A 8 -11.08 -0.18 24.78
N VAL A 9 -10.02 -0.57 25.50
CA VAL A 9 -8.70 -0.79 24.90
C VAL A 9 -8.74 -1.96 23.91
N SER A 10 -9.38 -3.06 24.27
CA SER A 10 -9.49 -4.23 23.40
C SER A 10 -10.23 -3.92 22.08
N GLU A 11 -11.36 -3.22 22.15
CA GLU A 11 -12.14 -2.79 20.98
C GLU A 11 -11.33 -1.82 20.10
N SER A 12 -10.54 -0.94 20.71
CA SER A 12 -9.67 -0.01 19.98
C SER A 12 -8.53 -0.74 19.25
N ILE A 13 -7.95 -1.77 19.86
CA ILE A 13 -6.91 -2.61 19.23
C ILE A 13 -7.48 -3.39 18.05
N ILE A 14 -8.70 -3.93 18.18
CA ILE A 14 -9.38 -4.63 17.08
C ILE A 14 -9.65 -3.65 15.93
N ALA A 15 -10.20 -2.47 16.22
CA ALA A 15 -10.46 -1.44 15.21
C ALA A 15 -9.18 -0.97 14.49
N LEU A 16 -8.07 -0.80 15.23
CA LEU A 16 -6.76 -0.53 14.64
C LEU A 16 -6.33 -1.65 13.70
N THR A 17 -6.43 -2.90 14.13
CA THR A 17 -6.03 -4.07 13.33
C THR A 17 -6.81 -4.15 12.01
N VAL A 18 -8.12 -3.89 12.07
CA VAL A 18 -8.99 -3.82 10.88
C VAL A 18 -8.59 -2.68 9.95
N GLY A 19 -8.29 -1.49 10.48
CA GLY A 19 -7.79 -0.36 9.68
C GLY A 19 -6.45 -0.67 9.01
N MET A 20 -5.52 -1.29 9.74
CA MET A 20 -4.22 -1.70 9.23
C MET A 20 -4.34 -2.77 8.14
N ALA A 21 -5.29 -3.70 8.24
CA ALA A 21 -5.52 -4.74 7.25
C ALA A 21 -5.79 -4.17 5.85
N ARG A 22 -6.54 -3.06 5.75
CA ARG A 22 -6.76 -2.33 4.49
C ARG A 22 -5.55 -1.50 4.07
N LEU A 23 -4.95 -0.76 5.01
CA LEU A 23 -3.88 0.19 4.69
C LEU A 23 -2.59 -0.48 4.22
N TYR A 24 -2.24 -1.65 4.75
CA TYR A 24 -1.03 -2.38 4.37
C TYR A 24 -0.92 -2.64 2.86
N PRO A 25 -1.86 -3.37 2.23
CA PRO A 25 -1.78 -3.66 0.80
C PRO A 25 -1.93 -2.39 -0.05
N CYS A 26 -2.73 -1.40 0.36
CA CYS A 26 -2.83 -0.11 -0.32
C CYS A 26 -1.45 0.57 -0.44
N LEU A 27 -0.83 0.82 0.72
CA LEU A 27 0.41 1.58 0.81
C LEU A 27 1.60 0.81 0.22
N PHE A 28 1.54 -0.52 0.26
CA PHE A 28 2.55 -1.38 -0.35
C PHE A 28 2.56 -1.29 -1.89
N LEU A 29 1.38 -1.24 -2.52
CA LEU A 29 1.27 -1.23 -3.98
C LEU A 29 1.55 0.13 -4.62
N ILE A 30 1.15 1.21 -3.96
CA ILE A 30 1.22 2.56 -4.54
C ILE A 30 2.68 3.05 -4.52
N PRO A 31 3.32 3.25 -5.70
CA PRO A 31 4.75 3.58 -5.78
C PRO A 31 5.13 4.88 -5.06
N ALA A 32 4.21 5.83 -4.97
CA ALA A 32 4.44 7.11 -4.31
C ALA A 32 4.78 7.00 -2.82
N PHE A 33 4.38 5.92 -2.14
CA PHE A 33 4.68 5.73 -0.72
C PHE A 33 6.01 5.01 -0.45
N ALA A 34 6.67 4.45 -1.48
CA ALA A 34 7.97 3.79 -1.39
C ALA A 34 8.08 2.68 -0.32
N PHE A 35 6.99 1.94 -0.08
CA PHE A 35 6.94 0.87 0.94
C PHE A 35 7.83 -0.35 0.62
N THR A 36 8.33 -0.46 -0.61
CA THR A 36 9.38 -1.40 -1.00
C THR A 36 10.75 -1.01 -0.42
N GLU A 37 11.00 0.30 -0.29
CA GLU A 37 12.26 0.85 0.23
C GLU A 37 12.24 0.98 1.76
N LEU A 38 11.06 1.22 2.34
CA LEU A 38 10.87 1.29 3.79
C LEU A 38 10.98 -0.10 4.43
N LYS A 39 12.04 -0.30 5.23
CA LYS A 39 12.34 -1.57 5.90
C LYS A 39 12.05 -1.52 7.42
N GLY A 40 11.74 -2.68 7.97
CA GLY A 40 11.68 -2.89 9.43
C GLY A 40 10.54 -2.14 10.13
N MET A 41 10.84 -1.63 11.32
CA MET A 41 9.84 -1.03 12.22
C MET A 41 9.16 0.20 11.65
N LEU A 42 9.89 1.04 10.89
CA LEU A 42 9.37 2.30 10.35
C LEU A 42 8.10 2.08 9.52
N ARG A 43 8.09 1.05 8.68
CA ARG A 43 6.93 0.68 7.85
C ARG A 43 5.69 0.42 8.71
N HIS A 44 5.84 -0.34 9.79
CA HIS A 44 4.74 -0.71 10.68
C HIS A 44 4.24 0.50 11.46
N THR A 45 5.14 1.37 11.91
CA THR A 45 4.79 2.61 12.62
C THR A 45 4.00 3.58 11.74
N ILE A 46 4.36 3.74 10.46
CA ILE A 46 3.61 4.59 9.53
C ILE A 46 2.19 4.06 9.33
N VAL A 47 2.03 2.75 9.10
CA VAL A 47 0.71 2.15 8.93
C VAL A 47 -0.14 2.30 10.20
N LEU A 48 0.45 2.08 11.36
CA LEU A 48 -0.22 2.27 12.66
C LEU A 48 -0.64 3.73 12.86
N ALA A 49 0.24 4.69 12.55
CA ALA A 49 -0.04 6.11 12.67
C ALA A 49 -1.19 6.55 11.75
N LEU A 50 -1.24 6.03 10.51
CA LEU A 50 -2.33 6.29 9.58
C LEU A 50 -3.63 5.59 10.01
N ALA A 51 -3.55 4.40 10.61
CA ALA A 51 -4.72 3.65 11.09
C ALA A 51 -5.40 4.30 12.31
N LEU A 52 -4.68 5.14 13.08
CA LEU A 52 -5.25 5.89 14.20
C LEU A 52 -6.34 6.88 13.76
N PHE A 53 -6.26 7.41 12.52
CA PHE A 53 -7.22 8.37 12.02
C PHE A 53 -8.62 7.76 11.78
N PRO A 54 -8.79 6.63 11.05
CA PRO A 54 -10.09 5.98 10.90
C PRO A 54 -10.51 5.13 12.11
N MET A 55 -9.59 4.81 13.05
CA MET A 55 -9.88 3.96 14.21
C MET A 55 -11.16 4.31 14.97
N PRO A 56 -11.42 5.57 15.40
CA PRO A 56 -12.61 5.86 16.21
C PRO A 56 -13.92 5.54 15.48
N ALA A 57 -13.98 5.81 14.16
CA ALA A 57 -15.14 5.49 13.34
C ALA A 57 -15.33 3.98 13.15
N ILE A 58 -14.23 3.23 12.96
CA ILE A 58 -14.27 1.76 12.88
C ILE A 58 -14.74 1.18 14.21
N ARG A 59 -14.22 1.69 15.33
CA ARG A 59 -14.61 1.24 16.69
C ARG A 59 -16.09 1.45 16.94
N GLU A 60 -16.64 2.62 16.59
CA GLU A 60 -18.07 2.89 16.72
C GLU A 60 -18.90 1.95 15.84
N SER A 61 -18.45 1.64 14.63
CA SER A 61 -19.13 0.71 13.74
C SER A 61 -19.13 -0.74 14.25
N LEU A 62 -18.11 -1.15 15.01
CA LEU A 62 -18.00 -2.47 15.62
C LEU A 62 -18.69 -2.53 17.00
N ALA A 63 -19.04 -1.39 17.61
CA ALA A 63 -19.62 -1.34 18.93
C ALA A 63 -20.97 -2.09 18.98
N GLY A 64 -21.12 -2.98 19.95
CA GLY A 64 -22.34 -3.78 20.13
C GLY A 64 -22.44 -5.02 19.23
N GLN A 65 -21.47 -5.27 18.34
CA GLN A 65 -21.40 -6.53 17.58
C GLN A 65 -20.62 -7.58 18.38
N SER A 66 -21.20 -8.77 18.55
CA SER A 66 -20.49 -9.94 19.05
C SER A 66 -19.78 -10.62 17.88
N LEU A 67 -18.52 -10.25 17.65
CA LEU A 67 -17.72 -10.85 16.59
C LEU A 67 -17.07 -12.13 17.10
N ASP A 68 -17.39 -13.26 16.49
CA ASP A 68 -16.63 -14.49 16.71
C ASP A 68 -15.29 -14.45 15.96
N TRP A 69 -14.39 -15.39 16.25
CA TRP A 69 -13.10 -15.51 15.56
C TRP A 69 -13.24 -15.68 14.05
N LEU A 70 -14.28 -16.38 13.60
CA LEU A 70 -14.58 -16.52 12.17
C LEU A 70 -15.01 -15.20 11.53
N ASP A 71 -15.80 -14.38 12.24
CA ASP A 71 -16.23 -13.08 11.74
C ASP A 71 -15.06 -12.11 11.65
N LEU A 72 -14.18 -12.08 12.67
CA LEU A 72 -12.98 -11.26 12.67
C LEU A 72 -12.03 -11.63 11.54
N THR A 73 -11.77 -12.91 11.32
CA THR A 73 -10.87 -13.36 10.24
C THR A 73 -11.45 -13.06 8.86
N SER A 74 -12.76 -13.27 8.66
CA SER A 74 -13.47 -12.89 7.44
C SER A 74 -13.41 -11.38 7.18
N LEU A 75 -13.62 -10.56 8.24
CA LEU A 75 -13.52 -9.11 8.15
C LEU A 75 -12.11 -8.65 7.77
N LEU A 76 -11.07 -9.19 8.40
CA LEU A 76 -9.68 -8.87 8.08
C LEU A 76 -9.32 -9.24 6.63
N LEU A 77 -9.79 -10.40 6.16
CA LEU A 77 -9.59 -10.84 4.79
C LEU A 77 -10.29 -9.91 3.79
N LYS A 78 -11.56 -9.59 4.04
CA LYS A 78 -12.33 -8.64 3.22
C LYS A 78 -11.61 -7.29 3.13
N GLU A 79 -11.19 -6.75 4.25
CA GLU A 79 -10.52 -5.44 4.32
C GLU A 79 -9.16 -5.44 3.61
N SER A 80 -8.42 -6.54 3.70
CA SER A 80 -7.17 -6.73 2.97
C SER A 80 -7.40 -6.79 1.45
N ILE A 81 -8.45 -7.49 0.99
CA ILE A 81 -8.81 -7.56 -0.42
C ILE A 81 -9.21 -6.18 -0.95
N ILE A 82 -10.04 -5.44 -0.20
CA ILE A 82 -10.42 -4.07 -0.55
C ILE A 82 -9.17 -3.19 -0.66
N GLY A 83 -8.25 -3.30 0.31
CA GLY A 83 -7.01 -2.55 0.27
C GLY A 83 -6.12 -2.90 -0.92
N LEU A 84 -6.06 -4.18 -1.29
CA LEU A 84 -5.34 -4.62 -2.49
C LEU A 84 -5.95 -4.03 -3.77
N LEU A 85 -7.27 -4.07 -3.90
CA LEU A 85 -7.97 -3.51 -5.06
C LEU A 85 -7.80 -1.99 -5.17
N LEU A 86 -7.89 -1.28 -4.04
CA LEU A 86 -7.63 0.16 -3.99
C LEU A 86 -6.18 0.48 -4.33
N GLY A 87 -5.23 -0.26 -3.76
CA GLY A 87 -3.81 -0.12 -4.06
C GLY A 87 -3.51 -0.35 -5.53
N LEU A 88 -4.11 -1.39 -6.13
CA LEU A 88 -3.99 -1.68 -7.56
C LEU A 88 -4.49 -0.50 -8.41
N LEU A 89 -5.71 -0.04 -8.14
CA LEU A 89 -6.34 1.06 -8.89
C LEU A 89 -5.52 2.35 -8.79
N LEU A 90 -5.02 2.68 -7.61
CA LEU A 90 -4.20 3.88 -7.38
C LEU A 90 -2.76 3.74 -7.90
N ALA A 91 -2.24 2.52 -8.04
CA ALA A 91 -0.92 2.26 -8.62
C ALA A 91 -0.91 2.34 -10.15
N MET A 92 -2.05 2.11 -10.82
CA MET A 92 -2.20 2.12 -12.29
C MET A 92 -1.51 3.29 -13.02
N PRO A 93 -1.70 4.58 -12.65
CA PRO A 93 -1.07 5.67 -13.37
C PRO A 93 0.46 5.59 -13.35
N PHE A 94 1.06 5.17 -12.25
CA PHE A 94 2.51 5.05 -12.13
C PHE A 94 3.06 3.95 -13.04
N TRP A 95 2.41 2.79 -13.05
CA TRP A 95 2.80 1.68 -13.92
C TRP A 95 2.56 1.99 -15.39
N LEU A 96 1.53 2.77 -15.72
CA LEU A 96 1.29 3.25 -17.07
C LEU A 96 2.47 4.07 -17.59
N PHE A 97 2.89 5.10 -16.86
CA PHE A 97 4.01 5.96 -17.28
C PHE A 97 5.35 5.22 -17.30
N GLU A 98 5.59 4.31 -16.35
CA GLU A 98 6.76 3.43 -16.36
C GLU A 98 6.79 2.54 -17.62
N SER A 99 5.64 1.95 -17.97
CA SER A 99 5.50 1.11 -19.16
C SER A 99 5.70 1.89 -20.45
N ILE A 100 5.23 3.14 -20.53
CA ILE A 100 5.45 4.02 -21.69
C ILE A 100 6.95 4.29 -21.89
N GLY A 101 7.69 4.58 -20.81
CA GLY A 101 9.14 4.78 -20.92
C GLY A 101 9.87 3.50 -21.35
N CYS A 102 9.45 2.35 -20.85
CA CYS A 102 9.98 1.05 -21.27
C CYS A 102 9.73 0.78 -22.76
N LEU A 103 8.57 1.14 -23.30
CA LEU A 103 8.30 1.02 -24.75
C LEU A 103 9.26 1.89 -25.58
N PHE A 104 9.54 3.12 -25.16
CA PHE A 104 10.48 4.00 -25.87
C PHE A 104 11.93 3.53 -25.76
N ASP A 105 12.35 2.98 -24.64
CA ASP A 105 13.69 2.40 -24.48
C ASP A 105 13.86 1.12 -25.31
N ASN A 106 12.82 0.29 -25.42
CA ASN A 106 12.80 -0.86 -26.33
C ASN A 106 12.96 -0.43 -27.79
N GLN A 107 12.24 0.62 -28.22
CA GLN A 107 12.28 1.08 -29.61
C GLN A 107 13.64 1.65 -30.03
N ARG A 108 14.37 2.32 -29.12
CA ARG A 108 15.73 2.81 -29.42
C ARG A 108 16.82 1.73 -29.25
N GLY A 109 16.45 0.52 -28.84
CA GLY A 109 17.37 -0.59 -28.64
C GLY A 109 18.16 -0.57 -27.32
N ALA A 110 17.81 0.31 -26.37
CA ALA A 110 18.53 0.43 -25.10
C ALA A 110 18.43 -0.84 -24.24
N LEU A 111 17.34 -1.60 -24.39
CA LEU A 111 17.08 -2.82 -23.62
C LEU A 111 17.57 -4.11 -24.32
N VAL A 112 18.16 -4.01 -25.52
CA VAL A 112 18.63 -5.18 -26.29
C VAL A 112 19.84 -5.84 -25.63
N GLY A 113 20.68 -5.07 -24.93
CA GLY A 113 21.89 -5.58 -24.28
C GLY A 113 21.64 -6.64 -23.21
N GLY A 114 20.69 -6.40 -22.29
CA GLY A 114 20.36 -7.38 -21.25
C GLY A 114 19.41 -8.50 -21.73
N GLN A 115 18.76 -8.35 -22.89
CA GLN A 115 18.10 -9.49 -23.56
C GLN A 115 19.11 -10.51 -24.10
N ILE A 116 20.26 -10.05 -24.57
CA ILE A 116 21.32 -10.91 -25.13
C ILE A 116 22.23 -11.45 -24.01
N ASN A 117 22.55 -10.63 -23.01
CA ASN A 117 23.42 -11.01 -21.90
C ASN A 117 22.73 -10.85 -20.54
N PRO A 118 22.14 -11.93 -19.99
CA PRO A 118 21.49 -11.90 -18.69
C PRO A 118 22.46 -11.71 -17.51
N ALA A 119 23.78 -11.80 -17.72
CA ALA A 119 24.77 -11.47 -16.69
C ALA A 119 24.86 -9.95 -16.41
N LEU A 120 24.26 -9.10 -17.25
CA LEU A 120 24.19 -7.64 -17.05
C LEU A 120 23.12 -7.21 -16.03
N GLY A 121 22.32 -8.14 -15.51
CA GLY A 121 21.22 -7.86 -14.58
C GLY A 121 19.88 -7.65 -15.29
N ASP A 122 18.85 -7.30 -14.52
CA ASP A 122 17.51 -7.05 -15.05
C ASP A 122 17.51 -5.89 -16.06
N ASN A 123 16.75 -6.07 -17.15
CA ASN A 123 16.47 -5.04 -18.15
C ASN A 123 15.59 -3.92 -17.53
N THR A 124 16.21 -3.07 -16.72
CA THR A 124 15.56 -1.91 -16.12
C THR A 124 15.57 -0.75 -17.13
N SER A 125 14.40 -0.15 -17.34
CA SER A 125 14.26 1.01 -18.22
C SER A 125 14.50 2.29 -17.42
N GLU A 126 15.64 2.93 -17.66
CA GLU A 126 15.99 4.21 -17.05
C GLU A 126 14.94 5.29 -17.38
N LEU A 127 14.44 5.32 -18.62
CA LEU A 127 13.39 6.25 -19.03
C LEU A 127 12.06 5.95 -18.34
N GLY A 128 11.69 4.67 -18.23
CA GLY A 128 10.49 4.24 -17.50
C GLY A 128 10.53 4.67 -16.03
N HIS A 129 11.65 4.45 -15.35
CA HIS A 129 11.84 4.89 -13.98
C HIS A 129 11.79 6.42 -13.85
N MET A 130 12.42 7.17 -14.75
CA MET A 130 12.35 8.63 -14.77
C MET A 130 10.90 9.12 -14.91
N LEU A 131 10.12 8.58 -15.85
CA LEU A 131 8.72 8.98 -16.05
C LEU A 131 7.85 8.65 -14.83
N LYS A 132 8.06 7.49 -14.19
CA LYS A 132 7.39 7.16 -12.92
C LYS A 132 7.71 8.20 -11.84
N GLN A 133 8.97 8.59 -11.69
CA GLN A 133 9.40 9.59 -10.69
C GLN A 133 8.80 10.97 -10.98
N VAL A 134 8.76 11.40 -12.25
CA VAL A 134 8.10 12.65 -12.63
C VAL A 134 6.61 12.62 -12.29
N MET A 135 5.92 11.50 -12.52
CA MET A 135 4.52 11.35 -12.13
C MET A 135 4.32 11.46 -10.61
N ILE A 136 5.20 10.85 -9.82
CA ILE A 136 5.19 10.99 -8.34
C ILE A 136 5.39 12.46 -7.94
N LEU A 137 6.35 13.16 -8.54
CA LEU A 137 6.59 14.58 -8.25
C LEU A 137 5.39 15.45 -8.59
N LEU A 138 4.74 15.21 -9.73
CA LEU A 138 3.54 15.95 -10.14
C LEU A 138 2.36 15.70 -9.21
N MET A 139 2.17 14.45 -8.75
CA MET A 139 1.14 14.12 -7.76
C MET A 139 1.36 14.91 -6.46
N ILE A 140 2.60 14.92 -5.94
CA ILE A 140 2.94 15.65 -4.71
C ILE A 140 2.72 17.16 -4.89
N LEU A 141 3.13 17.73 -6.02
CA LEU A 141 2.91 19.15 -6.31
C LEU A 141 1.42 19.48 -6.45
N GLY A 142 0.63 18.56 -6.98
CA GLY A 142 -0.83 18.68 -7.13
C GLY A 142 -1.61 18.57 -5.82
N GLY A 143 -0.96 18.24 -4.70
CA GLY A 143 -1.58 18.10 -3.38
C GLY A 143 -1.89 16.67 -2.94
N GLY A 144 -1.45 15.66 -3.71
CA GLY A 144 -1.78 14.25 -3.49
C GLY A 144 -2.93 13.79 -4.34
#